data_AF-A0A660L9E4-F1
#
_entry.id   AF-A0A660L9E4-F1
#
_cell.length_a   1.000
_cell.length_b   1.000
_cell.length_c   1.000
_cell.angle_alpha   90.00
_cell.angle_beta   90.00
_cell.angle_gamma   90.00
#
_symmetry.space_group_name_H-M   'P 1'
#
loop_
_entity.id
_entity.type
_entity.pdbx_description
1 polymer ?
#
loop_
_entity_poly.entity_id
_entity_poly.type
_entity_poly.pdbx_seq_one_letter_code
_entity_poly.pdbx_strand_id
1 'polypeptide(L)'
;MTGVVAVKSPLLVAVQLDGPRLLSPAGDVLAVLGDDQQWRTRDGAIATELVLALDPAPVRAHVDPDAQKRADAVWILTALQDLRVLCEQQEEFTADDVWAALRMPPRESRMIGALMAAGRRHGLVEATDRHKPSERDVNNRRPVLVWRSLLAGQQRLGA
;
A
#
# COMPACT_ATOMS: atom_id res chain seq x y z
N MET A 1 31.06 -34.02 21.68
CA MET A 1 30.08 -33.02 22.14
C MET A 1 29.52 -32.31 20.92
N THR A 2 28.26 -32.57 20.59
CA THR A 2 27.59 -32.06 19.38
C THR A 2 26.85 -30.78 19.74
N GLY A 3 27.36 -29.63 19.31
CA GLY A 3 26.70 -28.35 19.46
C GLY A 3 25.85 -28.05 18.23
N VAL A 4 24.52 -28.07 18.39
CA VAL A 4 23.59 -27.54 17.41
C VAL A 4 23.68 -26.01 17.48
N VAL A 5 24.26 -25.37 16.46
CA VAL A 5 24.16 -23.91 16.29
C VAL A 5 22.96 -23.66 15.38
N ALA A 6 21.90 -23.10 15.97
CA ALA A 6 20.75 -22.63 15.23
C ALA A 6 21.17 -21.49 14.31
N VAL A 7 21.15 -21.70 12.99
CA VAL A 7 21.34 -20.64 12.01
C VAL A 7 20.03 -19.88 11.88
N LYS A 8 19.95 -18.72 12.55
CA LYS A 8 18.93 -17.70 12.26
C LYS A 8 19.09 -17.25 10.80
N SER A 9 17.97 -17.15 10.10
CA SER A 9 17.82 -16.84 8.67
C SER A 9 18.82 -15.80 8.15
N PRO A 10 19.51 -16.02 7.02
CA PRO A 10 20.47 -15.07 6.48
C PRO A 10 19.76 -13.88 5.82
N LEU A 11 20.12 -12.67 6.24
CA LEU A 11 19.91 -11.45 5.47
C LEU A 11 20.82 -11.53 4.23
N LEU A 12 20.21 -11.60 3.05
CA LEU A 12 20.91 -11.66 1.77
C LEU A 12 21.43 -10.27 1.40
N VAL A 13 22.74 -10.14 1.16
CA VAL A 13 23.32 -8.96 0.51
C VAL A 13 23.46 -9.28 -0.98
N ALA A 14 22.79 -8.50 -1.83
CA ALA A 14 22.92 -8.63 -3.27
C ALA A 14 24.26 -8.04 -3.74
N VAL A 15 25.00 -8.77 -4.56
CA VAL A 15 26.09 -8.25 -5.37
C VAL A 15 25.61 -8.14 -6.81
N GLN A 16 26.16 -7.21 -7.57
CA GLN A 16 25.82 -7.05 -8.98
C GLN A 16 26.89 -7.70 -9.86
N LEU A 17 26.43 -8.42 -10.89
CA LEU A 17 27.29 -8.96 -11.93
C LEU A 17 27.15 -8.08 -13.18
N ASP A 18 28.26 -7.50 -13.63
CA ASP A 18 28.37 -6.68 -14.85
C ASP A 18 29.47 -7.25 -15.73
N GLY A 19 29.11 -8.24 -16.55
CA GLY A 19 30.08 -9.00 -17.36
C GLY A 19 31.15 -9.67 -16.48
N PRO A 20 32.46 -9.42 -16.71
CA PRO A 20 33.52 -9.96 -15.88
C PRO A 20 33.67 -9.22 -14.54
N ARG A 21 32.79 -8.28 -14.19
CA ARG A 21 32.95 -7.45 -12.99
C ARG A 21 31.94 -7.83 -11.92
N LEU A 22 32.44 -7.96 -10.71
CA LEU A 22 31.65 -8.09 -9.50
C LEU A 22 31.58 -6.72 -8.82
N LEU A 23 30.37 -6.21 -8.60
CA LEU A 23 30.14 -4.87 -8.04
C LEU A 23 29.41 -4.93 -6.69
N SER A 24 29.68 -3.94 -5.84
CA SER A 24 28.90 -3.65 -4.63
C SER A 24 27.49 -3.14 -5.00
N PRO A 25 26.52 -3.15 -4.07
CA PRO A 25 25.24 -2.47 -4.28
C PRO A 25 25.35 -0.99 -4.65
N ALA A 26 26.44 -0.33 -4.25
CA ALA A 26 26.72 1.07 -4.54
C ALA A 26 27.40 1.27 -5.91
N GLY A 27 27.74 0.18 -6.62
CA GLY A 27 28.39 0.20 -7.93
C GLY A 27 29.91 0.16 -7.92
N ASP A 28 30.55 -0.01 -6.75
CA ASP A 28 32.01 -0.12 -6.65
C ASP A 28 32.49 -1.48 -7.16
N VAL A 29 33.59 -1.51 -7.90
CA VAL A 29 34.21 -2.77 -8.34
C VAL A 29 34.85 -3.49 -7.16
N LEU A 30 34.33 -4.66 -6.84
CA LEU A 30 34.86 -5.56 -5.81
C LEU A 30 35.92 -6.50 -6.38
N ALA A 31 35.63 -7.09 -7.55
CA ALA A 31 36.55 -7.98 -8.25
C ALA A 31 36.28 -7.99 -9.76
N VAL A 32 37.28 -8.40 -10.55
CA VAL A 32 37.19 -8.59 -12.00
C VAL A 32 37.71 -9.98 -12.37
N LEU A 33 36.98 -10.70 -13.20
CA LEU A 33 37.36 -11.97 -13.80
C LEU A 33 38.31 -11.69 -14.96
N GLY A 34 39.56 -12.15 -14.84
CA GLY A 34 40.56 -12.07 -15.90
C GLY A 34 40.37 -13.16 -16.96
N ASP A 35 41.07 -13.01 -18.09
CA ASP A 35 41.09 -13.99 -19.19
C ASP A 35 41.65 -15.36 -18.77
N ASP A 36 42.41 -15.39 -17.67
CA ASP A 36 42.93 -16.59 -17.01
C ASP A 36 41.89 -17.31 -16.13
N GLN A 37 40.62 -16.89 -16.19
CA GLN A 37 39.51 -17.39 -15.37
C GLN A 37 39.74 -17.21 -13.86
N GLN A 38 40.59 -16.24 -13.47
CA GLN A 38 40.84 -15.91 -12.07
C GLN A 38 40.18 -14.58 -11.72
N TRP A 39 39.49 -14.55 -10.58
CA TRP A 39 38.99 -13.31 -10.02
C TRP A 39 40.13 -12.52 -9.40
N ARG A 40 40.16 -11.22 -9.62
CA ARG A 40 41.15 -10.31 -9.06
C ARG A 40 40.48 -9.14 -8.37
N THR A 41 40.97 -8.79 -7.20
CA THR A 41 40.55 -7.59 -6.47
C THR A 41 41.04 -6.33 -7.20
N ARG A 42 40.58 -5.15 -6.76
CA ARG A 42 41.00 -3.86 -7.32
C ARG A 42 42.52 -3.64 -7.33
N ASP A 43 43.23 -4.20 -6.37
CA ASP A 43 44.68 -4.15 -6.21
C ASP A 43 45.42 -5.28 -6.95
N GLY A 44 44.71 -6.12 -7.71
CA GLY A 44 45.28 -7.13 -8.60
C GLY A 44 45.59 -8.48 -7.94
N ALA A 45 45.32 -8.62 -6.63
CA ALA A 45 45.45 -9.88 -5.91
C ALA A 45 44.38 -10.87 -6.38
N ILE A 46 44.73 -12.16 -6.41
CA ILE A 46 43.79 -13.22 -6.80
C ILE A 46 42.77 -13.40 -5.66
N ALA A 47 41.50 -13.21 -5.98
CA ALA A 47 40.39 -13.46 -5.08
C ALA A 47 39.96 -14.92 -5.20
N THR A 48 40.17 -15.70 -4.14
CA THR A 48 39.71 -17.10 -4.06
C THR A 48 38.38 -17.24 -3.34
N GLU A 49 37.99 -16.23 -2.57
CA GLU A 49 36.75 -16.18 -1.80
C GLU A 49 36.20 -14.76 -1.77
N LEU A 50 34.87 -14.63 -1.61
CA LEU A 50 34.20 -13.36 -1.42
C LEU A 50 33.69 -13.29 0.03
N VAL A 51 34.29 -12.42 0.84
CA VAL A 51 33.88 -12.20 2.23
C VAL A 51 33.07 -10.92 2.31
N LEU A 52 31.77 -11.05 2.55
CA LEU A 52 30.86 -9.93 2.82
C LEU A 52 30.80 -9.72 4.34
N ALA A 53 31.58 -8.76 4.86
CA ALA A 53 31.57 -8.45 6.29
C ALA A 53 30.20 -7.86 6.71
N LEU A 54 29.50 -8.59 7.58
CA LEU A 54 28.24 -8.17 8.22
C LEU A 54 28.57 -7.58 9.60
N ASP A 55 28.98 -6.32 9.66
CA ASP A 55 29.16 -5.55 10.91
C ASP A 55 28.06 -4.48 10.98
N PRO A 56 27.45 -4.17 12.16
CA PRO A 56 26.05 -3.76 12.23
C PRO A 56 25.87 -2.38 11.60
N ALA A 57 25.41 -2.36 10.35
CA ALA A 57 24.88 -1.15 9.76
C ALA A 57 23.70 -0.67 10.63
N PRO A 58 23.59 0.63 10.96
CA PRO A 58 22.40 1.11 11.65
C PRO A 58 21.19 0.79 10.78
N VAL A 59 20.34 -0.13 11.25
CA VAL A 59 19.08 -0.45 10.60
C VAL A 59 18.20 0.79 10.68
N ARG A 60 18.17 1.57 9.60
CA ARG A 60 17.25 2.69 9.44
C ARG A 60 16.03 2.18 8.72
N ALA A 61 14.86 2.31 9.35
CA ALA A 61 13.61 2.09 8.66
C ALA A 61 13.55 3.06 7.46
N HIS A 62 13.50 2.53 6.25
CA HIS A 62 13.19 3.33 5.08
C HIS A 62 11.70 3.64 5.13
N VAL A 63 11.36 4.90 5.39
CA VAL A 63 9.99 5.37 5.26
C VAL A 63 9.75 5.59 3.78
N ASP A 64 9.05 4.66 3.13
CA ASP A 64 8.55 4.89 1.79
C ASP A 64 7.56 6.07 1.83
N PRO A 65 7.88 7.20 1.19
CA PRO A 65 7.07 8.42 1.27
C PRO A 65 5.66 8.24 0.67
N ASP A 66 5.44 7.20 -0.14
CA ASP A 66 4.18 6.91 -0.81
C ASP A 66 3.44 5.69 -0.23
N ALA A 67 4.01 4.99 0.75
CA ALA A 67 3.36 3.84 1.39
C ALA A 67 1.95 4.18 1.88
N GLN A 68 1.79 5.36 2.49
CA GLN A 68 0.49 5.80 2.98
C GLN A 68 -0.50 6.08 1.84
N LYS A 69 -0.05 6.69 0.75
CA LYS A 69 -0.91 6.95 -0.42
C LYS A 69 -1.38 5.65 -1.06
N ARG A 70 -0.49 4.66 -1.16
CA ARG A 70 -0.84 3.33 -1.68
C ARG A 70 -1.82 2.60 -0.77
N ALA A 71 -1.61 2.66 0.54
CA ALA A 71 -2.56 2.12 1.52
C ALA A 71 -3.94 2.80 1.41
N ASP A 72 -3.96 4.13 1.31
CA ASP A 72 -5.21 4.90 1.16
C ASP A 72 -5.93 4.54 -0.16
N ALA A 73 -5.19 4.33 -1.25
CA ALA A 73 -5.76 3.89 -2.53
C ALA A 73 -6.36 2.48 -2.48
N VAL A 74 -5.67 1.53 -1.83
CA VAL A 74 -6.19 0.17 -1.60
C VAL A 74 -7.46 0.24 -0.76
N TRP A 75 -7.46 1.05 0.30
CA TRP A 75 -8.65 1.23 1.12
C TRP A 75 -9.83 1.77 0.31
N ILE A 76 -9.64 2.78 -0.55
CA ILE A 76 -10.72 3.31 -1.41
C ILE A 76 -11.31 2.22 -2.30
N LEU A 77 -10.47 1.37 -2.92
CA LEU A 77 -10.94 0.29 -3.78
C LEU A 77 -11.81 -0.73 -3.02
N THR A 78 -11.41 -1.10 -1.81
CA THR A 78 -12.22 -1.98 -0.96
C THR A 78 -13.51 -1.30 -0.50
N ALA A 79 -13.42 -0.04 -0.05
CA ALA A 79 -14.55 0.73 0.44
C ALA A 79 -15.60 1.03 -0.64
N LEU A 80 -15.21 1.09 -1.92
CA LEU A 80 -16.15 1.20 -3.04
C LEU A 80 -17.09 -0.01 -3.14
N GLN A 81 -16.65 -1.20 -2.73
CA GLN A 81 -17.51 -2.39 -2.69
C GLN A 81 -18.60 -2.23 -1.62
N ASP A 82 -18.23 -1.73 -0.45
CA ASP A 82 -19.17 -1.47 0.65
C ASP A 82 -20.16 -0.37 0.27
N LEU A 83 -19.67 0.71 -0.36
CA LEU A 83 -20.51 1.77 -0.88
C LEU A 83 -21.50 1.26 -1.92
N ARG A 84 -21.08 0.37 -2.83
CA ARG A 84 -21.97 -0.25 -3.81
C ARG A 84 -23.10 -1.03 -3.13
N VAL A 85 -22.79 -1.85 -2.13
CA VAL A 85 -23.80 -2.59 -1.37
C VAL A 85 -24.80 -1.63 -0.70
N LEU A 86 -24.31 -0.55 -0.10
CA LEU A 86 -25.17 0.50 0.47
C LEU A 86 -26.09 1.12 -0.59
N CYS A 87 -25.55 1.44 -1.77
CA CYS A 87 -26.30 1.99 -2.90
C CYS A 87 -27.39 1.03 -3.40
N GLU A 88 -27.15 -0.28 -3.38
CA GLU A 88 -28.14 -1.28 -3.78
C GLU A 88 -29.30 -1.37 -2.78
N GLN A 89 -29.05 -1.05 -1.51
CA GLN A 89 -30.02 -1.18 -0.41
C GLN A 89 -30.80 0.11 -0.13
N GLN A 90 -30.22 1.28 -0.38
CA GLN A 90 -30.78 2.57 0.02
C GLN A 90 -30.85 3.53 -1.18
N GLU A 91 -32.02 4.12 -1.40
CA GLU A 91 -32.20 5.16 -2.43
C GLU A 91 -31.44 6.44 -2.07
N GLU A 92 -31.39 6.80 -0.79
CA GLU A 92 -30.72 8.00 -0.30
C GLU A 92 -30.05 7.76 1.05
N PHE A 93 -28.88 8.36 1.26
CA PHE A 93 -28.07 8.18 2.46
C PHE A 93 -27.10 9.35 2.67
N THR A 94 -26.40 9.40 3.79
CA THR A 94 -25.36 10.42 4.07
C THR A 94 -23.99 9.82 4.29
N ALA A 95 -22.99 10.69 4.46
CA ALA A 95 -21.67 10.27 4.89
C ALA A 95 -21.69 9.46 6.20
N ASP A 96 -22.64 9.72 7.10
CA ASP A 96 -22.76 8.98 8.37
C ASP A 96 -23.21 7.53 8.13
N ASP A 97 -24.16 7.33 7.22
CA ASP A 97 -24.60 6.00 6.78
C ASP A 97 -23.45 5.24 6.12
N VAL A 98 -22.62 5.93 5.31
CA VAL A 98 -21.38 5.35 4.74
C VAL A 98 -20.42 4.93 5.84
N TRP A 99 -20.19 5.77 6.86
CA TRP A 99 -19.35 5.41 8.01
C TRP A 99 -19.81 4.15 8.71
N ALA A 100 -21.12 3.95 8.85
CA ALA A 100 -21.69 2.76 9.47
C ALA A 100 -21.60 1.51 8.58
N ALA A 101 -21.65 1.67 7.27
CA ALA A 101 -21.63 0.57 6.31
C ALA A 101 -20.24 -0.01 6.01
N LEU A 102 -19.16 0.74 6.28
CA LEU A 102 -17.80 0.33 5.97
C LEU A 102 -17.32 -0.82 6.86
N ARG A 103 -16.80 -1.89 6.25
CA ARG A 103 -16.17 -3.01 6.98
C ARG A 103 -14.86 -2.61 7.65
N MET A 104 -14.13 -1.67 7.03
CA MET A 104 -12.89 -1.11 7.58
C MET A 104 -13.01 0.41 7.68
N PRO A 105 -12.89 1.00 8.88
CA PRO A 105 -12.95 2.43 9.02
C PRO A 105 -11.78 3.10 8.27
N PRO A 106 -11.98 4.29 7.69
CA PRO A 106 -10.88 5.06 7.13
C PRO A 106 -9.89 5.46 8.24
N ARG A 107 -8.62 5.58 7.85
CA ARG A 107 -7.57 6.11 8.74
C ARG A 107 -7.79 7.59 9.09
N GLU A 108 -8.32 8.36 8.14
CA GLU A 108 -8.62 9.78 8.34
C GLU A 108 -10.02 10.13 7.82
N SER A 109 -10.73 11.02 8.52
CA SER A 109 -12.11 11.39 8.16
C SER A 109 -12.26 11.94 6.75
N ARG A 110 -11.24 12.64 6.23
CA ARG A 110 -11.25 13.19 4.86
C ARG A 110 -11.32 12.13 3.77
N MET A 111 -10.96 10.88 4.07
CA MET A 111 -10.99 9.78 3.11
C MET A 111 -12.42 9.41 2.68
N ILE A 112 -13.43 9.70 3.50
CA ILE A 112 -14.84 9.52 3.12
C ILE A 112 -15.23 10.46 1.97
N GLY A 113 -14.77 11.71 2.01
CA GLY A 113 -14.96 12.62 0.89
C GLY A 113 -14.31 12.10 -0.40
N ALA A 114 -13.11 11.52 -0.29
CA ALA A 114 -12.43 10.89 -1.42
C ALA A 114 -13.18 9.64 -1.93
N LEU A 115 -13.73 8.82 -1.04
CA LEU A 115 -14.56 7.67 -1.38
C LEU A 115 -15.83 8.12 -2.12
N MET A 116 -16.55 9.14 -1.63
CA MET A 116 -17.75 9.64 -2.30
C MET A 116 -17.43 10.23 -3.68
N ALA A 117 -16.32 10.96 -3.81
CA ALA A 117 -15.84 11.44 -5.10
C ALA A 117 -15.47 10.31 -6.06
N ALA A 118 -14.90 9.21 -5.55
CA ALA A 118 -14.67 8.00 -6.34
C ALA A 118 -15.99 7.34 -6.73
N GLY A 119 -16.93 7.14 -5.80
CA GLY A 119 -18.25 6.57 -6.07
C GLY A 119 -19.00 7.32 -7.16
N ARG A 120 -18.97 8.65 -7.14
CA ARG A 120 -19.55 9.48 -8.22
C ARG A 120 -18.88 9.22 -9.58
N ARG A 121 -17.55 9.14 -9.62
CA ARG A 121 -16.81 8.81 -10.87
C ARG A 121 -17.13 7.40 -11.38
N HIS A 122 -17.46 6.47 -10.48
CA HIS A 122 -17.86 5.11 -10.81
C HIS A 122 -19.37 4.96 -11.07
N GLY A 123 -20.15 6.06 -11.07
CA GLY A 123 -21.59 6.02 -11.33
C GLY A 123 -22.40 5.31 -10.25
N LEU A 124 -21.92 5.27 -9.00
CA LEU A 124 -22.64 4.67 -7.88
C LEU A 124 -23.61 5.65 -7.22
N VAL A 125 -23.20 6.92 -7.14
CA VAL A 125 -23.89 7.94 -6.35
C VAL A 125 -23.87 9.30 -7.04
N GLU A 126 -24.83 10.14 -6.70
CA GLU A 126 -24.85 11.56 -7.03
C GLU A 126 -25.10 12.42 -5.78
N ALA A 127 -24.52 13.62 -5.79
CA ALA A 127 -24.77 14.62 -4.74
C ALA A 127 -26.15 15.23 -4.97
N THR A 128 -26.94 15.36 -3.91
CA THR A 128 -28.17 16.16 -3.95
C THR A 128 -27.89 17.60 -3.51
N ASP A 129 -28.93 18.41 -3.44
CA ASP A 129 -28.93 19.76 -2.85
C ASP A 129 -29.34 19.75 -1.36
N ARG A 130 -29.80 18.61 -0.84
CA ARG A 130 -30.33 18.49 0.53
C ARG A 130 -29.25 18.12 1.53
N HIS A 131 -29.47 18.58 2.76
CA HIS A 131 -28.62 18.28 3.91
C HIS A 131 -29.48 17.81 5.07
N LYS A 132 -28.99 16.87 5.88
CA LYS A 132 -29.58 16.49 7.17
C LYS A 132 -28.56 16.68 8.29
N PRO A 133 -28.98 16.97 9.54
CA PRO A 133 -28.07 17.00 10.68
C PRO A 133 -27.35 15.66 10.82
N SER A 134 -26.04 15.70 11.11
CA SER A 134 -25.26 14.49 11.37
C SER A 134 -25.78 13.75 12.60
N GLU A 135 -25.86 12.42 12.49
CA GLU A 135 -26.26 11.54 13.59
C GLU A 135 -25.05 11.11 14.44
N ARG A 136 -23.83 11.38 13.96
CA ARG A 136 -22.59 11.07 14.68
C ARG A 136 -22.30 12.14 15.74
N ASP A 137 -22.14 11.71 16.99
CA ASP A 137 -21.85 12.58 18.13
C ASP A 137 -20.62 13.48 17.91
N VAL A 138 -19.57 12.96 17.28
CA VAL A 138 -18.33 13.68 16.98
C VAL A 138 -18.52 14.90 16.08
N ASN A 139 -19.65 14.99 15.37
CA ASN A 139 -19.91 16.02 14.37
C ASN A 139 -20.84 17.13 14.87
N ASN A 140 -21.28 17.09 16.14
CA ASN A 140 -22.12 18.11 16.77
C ASN A 140 -23.35 18.52 15.93
N ARG A 141 -24.01 17.54 15.30
CA ARG A 141 -25.17 17.75 14.41
C ARG A 141 -24.92 18.70 13.23
N ARG A 142 -23.66 18.89 12.82
CA ARG A 142 -23.34 19.66 11.61
C ARG A 142 -24.13 19.12 10.41
N PRO A 143 -24.65 19.99 9.52
CA PRO A 143 -25.32 19.53 8.31
C PRO A 143 -24.38 18.66 7.46
N VAL A 144 -24.85 17.47 7.10
CA VAL A 144 -24.19 16.57 6.15
C VAL A 144 -25.04 16.42 4.90
N LEU A 145 -24.36 16.40 3.75
CA LEU A 145 -24.99 16.27 2.44
C LEU A 145 -25.70 14.91 2.31
N VAL A 146 -26.91 14.93 1.76
CA VAL A 146 -27.61 13.72 1.33
C VAL A 146 -27.14 13.35 -0.07
N TRP A 147 -26.81 12.08 -0.25
CA TRP A 147 -26.41 11.45 -1.49
C TRP A 147 -27.53 10.55 -1.98
N ARG A 148 -27.71 10.52 -3.31
CA ARG A 148 -28.66 9.61 -3.96
C ARG A 148 -27.90 8.47 -4.60
N SER A 149 -28.39 7.25 -4.39
CA SER A 149 -27.93 6.06 -5.08
C SER A 149 -28.38 6.08 -6.54
N LEU A 150 -27.49 5.68 -7.45
CA LEU A 150 -27.83 5.45 -8.86
C LEU A 150 -28.17 3.98 -9.16
N LEU A 151 -28.12 3.11 -8.14
CA LEU A 151 -28.39 1.67 -8.28
C LEU A 151 -29.72 1.24 -7.65
N ALA A 152 -30.22 2.00 -6.68
CA ALA A 152 -31.46 1.70 -5.98
C ALA A 152 -32.63 1.75 -6.95
N GLY A 153 -33.26 0.60 -7.20
CA GLY A 153 -34.35 0.44 -8.16
C GLY A 153 -34.06 -0.51 -9.33
N GLN A 154 -32.80 -0.83 -9.63
CA GLN A 154 -32.47 -1.81 -10.68
C GLN A 154 -32.88 -3.26 -10.32
N GLN A 155 -33.14 -3.56 -9.04
CA GLN A 155 -33.64 -4.87 -8.59
C GLN A 155 -35.15 -5.07 -8.70
N ARG A 156 -35.95 -4.02 -9.02
CA ARG A 156 -37.42 -4.15 -9.11
C ARG A 156 -37.93 -4.69 -10.46
N LEU A 157 -37.07 -4.83 -11.48
CA LEU A 157 -37.46 -5.21 -12.84
C LEU A 157 -37.16 -6.69 -13.20
N GLY A 158 -36.83 -7.54 -12.22
CA GLY A 158 -36.43 -8.93 -12.45
C GLY A 158 -37.20 -9.97 -11.65
N ALA A 159 -38.51 -9.76 -11.42
CA ALA A 159 -39.42 -10.72 -10.80
C ALA A 159 -40.51 -11.15 -11.79
#